data_AF-A0A1R2B5Q0-F1
#
_entry.id   AF-A0A1R2B5Q0-F1
#
_cell.length_a   1.000
_cell.length_b   1.000
_cell.length_c   1.000
_cell.angle_alpha   90.00
_cell.angle_beta   90.00
_cell.angle_gamma   90.00
#
_symmetry.space_group_name_H-M   'P 1'
#
loop_
_entity.id
_entity.type
_entity.pdbx_description
1 polymer ?
#
loop_
_entity_poly.entity_id
_entity_poly.type
_entity_poly.pdbx_seq_one_letter_code
_entity_poly.pdbx_strand_id
1 'polypeptide(L)'
;MNKCFKESCIISPQYECNCEENPIFSCDEHWKDHIANGGVKQHIPAILMTGISDTKKILVNAIKGLLDKIKIYESDLIAQANKICNLVRANLDSVLKDFSIVSQILRVEKRRILLSQSNSTTFLSQLQYIDKEELVKEVDTWHFPQIFEKFQKENVIETNLQCEQVESNMKKVLNFLEIQSKDMVQNSSGFYSVNFYKQGGNFIEKFSKNGRDQRTNQIDFGRTIKYPISLNIPGDSLFIGGGIINDKEYSNKYYLINCQKSKIEYEIQGKFLDNFTGAVHYNSNIYMFGGFIRKTKMTDANKFHIKSGVWKNISPLPKPCQTNCPISCKGMIYITSYDLGYILTYSPHDNVYSKIDCNMNEKQGKCLLQYKNRVFLIYDNKVLEKQNDGFTDWKQFCSFFIPKTWSIREGTEGKDCVIFRGDSNAFMLDLEKAQVKCIMDKTYTQEINKITQVTK
;
A
#
# COMPACT_ATOMS: atom_id res chain seq x y z
N MET A 1 12.31 -3.50 -59.59
CA MET A 1 12.68 -4.38 -58.45
C MET A 1 14.11 -4.08 -58.10
N ASN A 2 14.39 -3.82 -56.82
CA ASN A 2 15.75 -3.59 -56.36
C ASN A 2 16.54 -4.89 -56.53
N LYS A 3 17.75 -4.81 -57.10
CA LYS A 3 18.67 -5.95 -57.28
C LYS A 3 19.83 -5.80 -56.30
N CYS A 4 20.44 -6.91 -55.93
CA CYS A 4 21.69 -6.89 -55.19
C CYS A 4 22.77 -6.13 -55.99
N PHE A 5 23.60 -5.32 -55.31
CA PHE A 5 24.62 -4.47 -55.93
C PHE A 5 25.70 -5.27 -56.66
N LYS A 6 25.93 -6.52 -56.25
CA LYS A 6 26.84 -7.43 -56.94
C LYS A 6 26.25 -7.81 -58.29
N GLU A 7 26.88 -7.31 -59.36
CA GLU A 7 26.58 -7.73 -60.73
C GLU A 7 26.61 -9.26 -60.82
N SER A 8 25.62 -9.87 -61.48
CA SER A 8 25.32 -11.31 -61.56
C SER A 8 24.59 -11.97 -60.36
N CYS A 9 24.37 -11.28 -59.24
CA CYS A 9 23.59 -11.86 -58.15
C CYS A 9 22.08 -11.89 -58.47
N ILE A 10 21.49 -13.09 -58.41
CA ILE A 10 20.05 -13.32 -58.65
C ILE A 10 19.21 -13.33 -57.36
N ILE A 11 19.85 -13.29 -56.19
CA ILE A 11 19.16 -13.33 -54.89
C ILE A 11 18.52 -11.95 -54.62
N SER A 12 17.26 -11.96 -54.19
CA SER A 12 16.57 -10.72 -53.82
C SER A 12 17.29 -10.04 -52.64
N PRO A 13 17.52 -8.71 -52.70
CA PRO A 13 18.21 -8.02 -51.63
C PRO A 13 17.41 -8.06 -50.32
N GLN A 14 18.11 -8.27 -49.21
CA GLN A 14 17.56 -8.32 -47.85
C GLN A 14 18.01 -7.11 -47.01
N TYR A 15 18.98 -6.35 -47.50
CA TYR A 15 19.56 -5.20 -46.82
C TYR A 15 19.56 -4.01 -47.77
N GLU A 16 19.27 -2.84 -47.22
CA GLU A 16 19.43 -1.53 -47.83
C GLU A 16 20.40 -0.71 -46.98
N CYS A 17 21.40 -0.11 -47.59
CA CYS A 17 22.40 0.70 -46.90
C CYS A 17 22.54 2.06 -47.58
N ASN A 18 22.43 3.13 -46.78
CA ASN A 18 22.50 4.52 -47.22
C ASN A 18 23.89 5.14 -46.96
N CYS A 19 24.97 4.36 -47.12
CA CYS A 19 26.34 4.85 -46.92
C CYS A 19 26.88 5.65 -48.12
N GLU A 20 26.14 5.68 -49.22
CA GLU A 20 26.40 6.44 -50.43
C GLU A 20 25.19 7.29 -50.81
N GLU A 21 25.37 8.21 -51.77
CA GLU A 21 24.32 9.10 -52.26
C GLU A 21 23.13 8.32 -52.84
N ASN A 22 23.40 7.13 -53.41
CA ASN A 22 22.38 6.18 -53.85
C ASN A 22 22.34 4.98 -52.90
N PRO A 23 21.14 4.52 -52.46
CA PRO A 23 21.01 3.34 -51.60
C PRO A 23 21.59 2.08 -52.24
N ILE A 24 22.42 1.37 -51.49
CA ILE A 24 22.99 0.09 -51.90
C ILE A 24 22.12 -1.03 -51.36
N PHE A 25 21.65 -1.90 -52.24
CA PHE A 25 20.85 -3.06 -51.89
C PHE A 25 21.71 -4.32 -51.95
N SER A 26 21.71 -5.18 -50.92
CA SER A 26 22.46 -6.44 -50.94
C SER A 26 21.64 -7.61 -50.41
N CYS A 27 21.98 -8.82 -50.86
CA CYS A 27 21.57 -10.04 -50.17
C CYS A 27 22.46 -10.30 -48.94
N ASP A 28 22.17 -11.35 -48.17
CA ASP A 28 22.92 -11.73 -46.96
C ASP A 28 24.38 -12.11 -47.23
N GLU A 29 24.63 -12.73 -48.37
CA GLU A 29 25.96 -13.13 -48.78
C GLU A 29 26.82 -11.91 -49.13
N HIS A 30 26.31 -11.03 -49.99
CA HIS A 30 27.04 -9.85 -50.45
C HIS A 30 27.04 -8.67 -49.46
N TRP A 31 26.23 -8.73 -48.39
CA TRP A 31 26.26 -7.71 -47.34
C TRP A 31 27.63 -7.62 -46.66
N LYS A 32 28.25 -8.78 -46.42
CA LYS A 32 29.59 -8.87 -45.81
C LYS A 32 30.65 -8.23 -46.69
N ASP A 33 30.56 -8.46 -48.01
CA ASP A 33 31.46 -7.85 -49.00
C ASP A 33 31.29 -6.33 -49.03
N HIS A 34 30.05 -5.83 -48.93
CA HIS A 34 29.79 -4.41 -48.89
C HIS A 34 30.41 -3.75 -47.65
N ILE A 35 30.23 -4.33 -46.46
CA ILE A 35 30.86 -3.80 -45.23
C ILE A 35 32.39 -3.86 -45.33
N ALA A 36 32.93 -4.97 -45.82
CA ALA A 36 34.39 -5.16 -45.89
C ALA A 36 35.06 -4.16 -46.84
N ASN A 37 34.37 -3.76 -47.92
CA ASN A 37 34.91 -2.87 -48.94
C ASN A 37 34.48 -1.40 -48.80
N GLY A 38 33.48 -1.08 -47.97
CA GLY A 38 32.89 0.26 -47.84
C GLY A 38 33.73 1.32 -47.12
N GLY A 39 34.94 0.97 -46.66
CA GLY A 39 35.84 1.88 -45.96
C GLY A 39 35.35 2.27 -44.55
N VAL A 40 35.77 3.43 -44.04
CA VAL A 40 35.51 3.90 -42.65
C VAL A 40 34.06 4.43 -42.45
N LYS A 41 33.20 4.33 -43.46
CA LYS A 41 31.83 4.87 -43.35
C LYS A 41 30.99 3.99 -42.41
N GLN A 42 30.08 4.61 -41.65
CA GLN A 42 29.14 3.86 -40.81
C GLN A 42 28.07 3.20 -41.69
N HIS A 43 28.09 1.87 -41.75
CA HIS A 43 27.07 1.07 -42.42
C HIS A 43 25.97 0.71 -41.41
N ILE A 44 24.79 1.34 -41.55
CA ILE A 44 23.59 0.98 -40.77
C ILE A 44 22.59 0.33 -41.75
N PRO A 45 22.52 -1.01 -41.82
CA PRO A 45 21.61 -1.69 -42.74
C PRO A 45 20.16 -1.55 -42.26
N ALA A 46 19.27 -1.15 -43.17
CA ALA A 46 17.84 -1.36 -43.06
C ALA A 46 17.50 -2.73 -43.66
N ILE A 47 16.87 -3.62 -42.88
CA ILE A 47 16.43 -4.92 -43.40
C ILE A 47 15.23 -4.69 -44.33
N LEU A 48 15.40 -5.02 -45.61
CA LEU A 48 14.32 -5.03 -46.58
C LEU A 48 13.34 -6.16 -46.24
N MET A 49 12.11 -5.79 -45.89
CA MET A 49 11.04 -6.72 -45.54
C MET A 49 10.42 -7.42 -46.78
N THR A 50 11.24 -7.79 -47.77
CA THR A 50 10.78 -8.50 -48.98
C THR A 50 10.64 -9.99 -48.65
N GLY A 51 9.42 -10.55 -48.80
CA GLY A 51 9.13 -11.97 -48.53
C GLY A 51 8.51 -12.26 -47.15
N ILE A 52 8.19 -11.23 -46.37
CA ILE A 52 7.52 -11.39 -45.07
C ILE A 52 6.01 -11.48 -45.30
N SER A 53 5.37 -12.53 -44.76
CA SER A 53 3.91 -12.71 -44.85
C SER A 53 3.17 -11.51 -44.24
N ASP A 54 1.97 -11.22 -44.73
CA ASP A 54 1.17 -10.08 -44.24
C ASP A 54 0.89 -10.19 -42.73
N THR A 55 0.72 -11.41 -42.21
CA THR A 55 0.63 -11.68 -40.76
C THR A 55 1.85 -11.17 -39.99
N LYS A 56 3.07 -11.42 -40.48
CA LYS A 56 4.31 -10.95 -39.84
C LYS A 56 4.45 -9.43 -39.96
N LYS A 57 4.01 -8.81 -41.06
CA LYS A 57 3.98 -7.33 -41.20
C LYS A 57 3.03 -6.70 -40.18
N ILE A 58 1.82 -7.26 -40.01
CA ILE A 58 0.86 -6.83 -38.98
C ILE A 58 1.50 -6.92 -37.60
N LEU A 59 2.18 -8.03 -37.29
CA LEU A 59 2.85 -8.22 -36.00
C LEU A 59 3.99 -7.20 -35.77
N VAL A 60 4.85 -6.97 -36.77
CA VAL A 60 5.94 -5.98 -36.70
C VAL A 60 5.37 -4.58 -36.46
N ASN A 61 4.32 -4.20 -37.17
CA ASN A 61 3.66 -2.90 -36.97
C ASN A 61 3.00 -2.80 -35.59
N ALA A 62 2.41 -3.88 -35.09
CA ALA A 62 1.84 -3.92 -33.74
C ALA A 62 2.94 -3.77 -32.67
N ILE A 63 4.07 -4.45 -32.82
CA ILE A 63 5.23 -4.32 -31.93
C ILE A 63 5.80 -2.90 -31.99
N LYS A 64 5.95 -2.33 -33.19
CA LYS A 64 6.39 -0.93 -33.36
C LYS A 64 5.45 0.04 -32.64
N GLY A 65 4.13 -0.12 -32.82
CA GLY A 65 3.14 0.69 -32.12
C GLY A 65 3.17 0.53 -30.59
N LEU A 66 3.51 -0.66 -30.08
CA LEU A 66 3.74 -0.86 -28.64
C LEU A 66 5.01 -0.17 -28.16
N LEU A 67 6.11 -0.25 -28.91
CA LEU A 67 7.37 0.43 -28.57
C LEU A 67 7.20 1.95 -28.56
N ASP A 68 6.47 2.51 -29.52
CA ASP A 68 6.17 3.94 -29.56
C ASP A 68 5.32 4.37 -28.36
N LYS A 69 4.33 3.57 -27.97
CA LYS A 69 3.54 3.81 -26.74
C LYS A 69 4.40 3.75 -25.48
N ILE A 70 5.34 2.80 -25.38
CA ILE A 70 6.28 2.70 -24.25
C ILE A 70 7.14 3.96 -24.16
N LYS A 71 7.66 4.48 -25.28
CA LYS A 71 8.46 5.73 -25.31
C LYS A 71 7.66 6.95 -24.87
N ILE A 72 6.39 7.04 -25.29
CA ILE A 72 5.48 8.10 -24.84
C ILE A 72 5.28 8.02 -23.32
N TYR A 73 5.05 6.81 -22.80
CA TYR A 73 4.88 6.59 -21.36
C TYR A 73 6.15 6.92 -20.55
N GLU A 74 7.32 6.52 -21.04
CA GLU A 74 8.62 6.87 -20.46
C GLU A 74 8.82 8.39 -20.41
N SER A 75 8.51 9.09 -21.50
CA SER A 75 8.62 10.55 -21.57
C SER A 75 7.68 11.26 -20.58
N ASP A 76 6.44 10.77 -20.45
CA ASP A 76 5.48 11.31 -19.47
C ASP A 76 5.95 11.06 -18.03
N LEU A 77 6.46 9.86 -17.71
CA LEU A 77 7.04 9.57 -16.40
C LEU A 77 8.23 10.49 -16.07
N ILE A 78 9.14 10.73 -17.02
CA ILE A 78 10.26 11.66 -16.86
C ILE A 78 9.75 13.09 -16.63
N ALA A 79 8.76 13.53 -17.39
CA ALA A 79 8.17 14.86 -17.23
C ALA A 79 7.51 15.05 -15.85
N GLN A 80 6.78 14.04 -15.38
CA GLN A 80 6.17 14.04 -14.05
C GLN A 80 7.23 14.03 -12.94
N ALA A 81 8.27 13.20 -13.06
CA ALA A 81 9.39 13.17 -12.12
C ALA A 81 10.10 14.53 -12.04
N ASN A 82 10.38 15.16 -13.19
CA ASN A 82 10.99 16.49 -13.24
C ASN A 82 10.11 17.56 -12.59
N LYS A 83 8.79 17.52 -12.83
CA LYS A 83 7.83 18.43 -12.18
C LYS A 83 7.89 18.30 -10.65
N ILE A 84 7.97 17.07 -10.15
CA ILE A 84 8.11 16.78 -8.71
C ILE A 84 9.44 17.31 -8.18
N CYS A 85 10.56 17.00 -8.84
CA CYS A 85 11.88 17.48 -8.43
C CYS A 85 11.95 19.01 -8.39
N ASN A 86 11.37 19.69 -9.38
CA ASN A 86 11.31 21.15 -9.41
C ASN A 86 10.45 21.72 -8.30
N LEU A 87 9.31 21.10 -8.00
CA LEU A 87 8.46 21.51 -6.88
C LEU A 87 9.18 21.33 -5.53
N VAL A 88 9.85 20.20 -5.31
CA VAL A 88 10.63 19.95 -4.10
C VAL A 88 11.78 20.96 -3.97
N ARG A 89 12.51 21.22 -5.06
CA ARG A 89 13.61 22.18 -5.09
C ARG A 89 13.13 23.61 -4.78
N ALA A 90 12.06 24.08 -5.44
CA ALA A 90 11.52 25.41 -5.22
C ALA A 90 11.08 25.62 -3.75
N ASN A 91 10.46 24.61 -3.14
CA ASN A 91 10.09 24.65 -1.74
C ASN A 91 11.32 24.65 -0.82
N LEU A 92 12.32 23.81 -1.10
CA LEU A 92 13.57 23.79 -0.33
C LEU A 92 14.30 25.14 -0.40
N ASP A 93 14.40 25.74 -1.58
CA ASP A 93 15.05 27.04 -1.78
C ASP A 93 14.32 28.14 -1.00
N SER A 94 12.98 28.10 -0.95
CA SER A 94 12.19 29.01 -0.12
C SER A 94 12.51 28.85 1.38
N VAL A 95 12.50 27.61 1.89
CA VAL A 95 12.82 27.34 3.30
C VAL A 95 14.24 27.79 3.66
N LEU A 96 15.21 27.53 2.79
CA LEU A 96 16.60 27.96 3.00
C LEU A 96 16.74 29.49 3.00
N LYS A 97 15.98 30.20 2.15
CA LYS A 97 15.92 31.66 2.16
C LYS A 97 15.41 32.19 3.50
N ASP A 98 14.37 31.57 4.06
CA ASP A 98 13.81 31.98 5.35
C ASP A 98 14.77 31.73 6.50
N PHE A 99 15.48 30.60 6.48
CA PHE A 99 16.52 30.30 7.46
C PHE A 99 17.64 31.34 7.42
N SER A 100 18.00 31.81 6.23
CA SER A 100 18.97 32.91 6.07
C SER A 100 18.47 34.21 6.69
N ILE A 101 17.19 34.57 6.45
CA ILE A 101 16.54 35.77 7.01
C ILE A 101 16.51 35.69 8.55
N VAL A 102 16.01 34.60 9.13
CA VAL A 102 15.97 34.39 10.58
C VAL A 102 17.38 34.45 11.18
N SER A 103 18.36 33.81 10.53
CA SER A 103 19.76 33.87 10.97
C SER A 103 20.30 35.31 10.98
N GLN A 104 19.97 36.11 9.96
CA GLN A 104 20.36 37.51 9.89
C GLN A 104 19.71 38.35 11.00
N ILE A 105 18.42 38.17 11.25
CA ILE A 105 17.69 38.85 12.34
C ILE A 105 18.32 38.51 13.68
N LEU A 106 18.54 37.23 13.97
CA LEU A 106 19.18 36.79 15.21
C LEU A 106 20.58 37.39 15.39
N ARG A 107 21.35 37.55 14.30
CA ARG A 107 22.65 38.23 14.33
C ARG A 107 22.54 39.72 14.64
N VAL A 108 21.55 40.41 14.06
CA VAL A 108 21.29 41.84 14.31
C VAL A 108 20.84 42.05 15.75
N GLU A 109 19.90 41.23 16.23
CA GLU A 109 19.40 41.30 17.61
C GLU A 109 20.51 41.01 18.62
N LYS A 110 21.32 39.97 18.38
CA LYS A 110 22.50 39.68 19.21
C LYS A 110 23.42 40.91 19.32
N ARG A 111 23.74 41.57 18.20
CA ARG A 111 24.56 42.78 18.20
C ARG A 111 23.89 43.91 18.98
N ARG A 112 22.58 44.10 18.81
CA ARG A 112 21.82 45.15 19.49
C ARG A 112 21.80 44.96 21.00
N ILE A 113 21.53 43.74 21.47
CA ILE A 113 21.58 43.35 22.89
C ILE A 113 22.96 43.67 23.48
N LEU A 114 24.05 43.29 22.79
CA LEU A 114 25.41 43.56 23.23
C LEU A 114 25.75 45.06 23.31
N LEU A 115 25.13 45.89 22.49
CA LEU A 115 25.33 47.34 22.45
C LEU A 115 24.36 48.14 23.33
N SER A 116 23.48 47.47 24.09
CA SER A 116 22.48 48.11 24.97
C SER A 116 21.59 49.16 24.29
N GLN A 117 21.23 48.97 23.02
CA GLN A 117 20.34 49.89 22.29
C GLN A 117 18.86 49.56 22.59
N SER A 118 18.11 50.49 23.19
CA SER A 118 16.82 50.24 23.85
C SER A 118 15.55 50.31 22.99
N ASN A 119 15.64 50.54 21.68
CA ASN A 119 14.47 50.96 20.87
C ASN A 119 13.92 49.89 19.92
N SER A 120 14.03 48.59 20.24
CA SER A 120 13.40 47.54 19.41
C SER A 120 12.05 47.12 19.97
N THR A 121 11.14 46.73 19.08
CA THR A 121 9.81 46.18 19.42
C THR A 121 9.71 44.68 19.20
N THR A 122 10.81 44.00 18.88
CA THR A 122 10.83 42.55 18.64
C THR A 122 10.68 41.74 19.93
N PHE A 123 10.13 40.53 19.86
CA PHE A 123 10.03 39.61 21.01
C PHE A 123 11.36 39.50 21.77
N LEU A 124 12.49 39.38 21.05
CA LEU A 124 13.81 39.26 21.66
C LEU A 124 14.24 40.49 22.46
N SER A 125 13.76 41.68 22.09
CA SER A 125 14.05 42.90 22.85
C SER A 125 13.20 43.02 24.11
N GLN A 126 11.99 42.46 24.12
CA GLN A 126 11.14 42.42 25.31
C GLN A 126 11.73 41.53 26.42
N LEU A 127 12.50 40.51 26.04
CA LEU A 127 13.19 39.61 26.98
C LEU A 127 14.27 40.29 27.83
N GLN A 128 14.71 41.50 27.46
CA GLN A 128 15.65 42.26 28.27
C GLN A 128 15.00 42.80 29.56
N TYR A 129 13.66 42.84 29.61
CA TYR A 129 12.89 43.43 30.70
C TYR A 129 12.23 42.41 31.63
N ILE A 130 12.34 41.10 31.33
CA ILE A 130 11.83 40.04 32.21
C ILE A 130 12.87 39.64 33.26
N ASP A 131 12.41 39.04 34.37
CA ASP A 131 13.31 38.57 35.42
C ASP A 131 14.25 37.46 34.92
N LYS A 132 15.44 37.37 35.53
CA LYS A 132 16.47 36.39 35.15
C LYS A 132 15.95 34.95 35.21
N GLU A 133 15.16 34.57 36.21
CA GLU A 133 14.64 33.20 36.34
C GLU A 133 13.60 32.89 35.25
N GLU A 134 12.79 33.88 34.88
CA GLU A 134 11.81 33.77 33.80
C GLU A 134 12.50 33.67 32.43
N LEU A 135 13.57 34.45 32.22
CA LEU A 135 14.39 34.38 31.01
C LEU A 135 15.03 33.01 30.83
N VAL A 136 15.57 32.41 31.89
CA VAL A 136 16.15 31.05 31.82
C VAL A 136 15.09 30.04 31.40
N LYS A 137 13.89 30.07 32.02
CA LYS A 137 12.79 29.17 31.65
C LYS A 137 12.36 29.36 30.20
N GLU A 138 12.26 30.60 29.74
CA GLU A 138 11.89 30.91 28.36
C GLU A 138 12.96 30.37 27.38
N VAL A 139 14.24 30.65 27.63
CA VAL A 139 15.35 30.15 26.79
C VAL A 139 15.44 28.62 26.79
N ASP A 140 15.16 27.95 27.90
CA ASP A 140 15.15 26.48 27.98
C ASP A 140 14.05 25.84 27.12
N THR A 141 12.99 26.58 26.79
CA THR A 141 11.98 26.11 25.84
C THR A 141 12.40 26.27 24.39
N TRP A 142 13.41 27.11 24.10
CA TRP A 142 13.74 27.49 22.73
C TRP A 142 14.24 26.31 21.91
N HIS A 143 13.36 25.84 21.03
CA HIS A 143 13.72 25.04 19.89
C HIS A 143 13.40 25.78 18.59
N PHE A 144 14.14 25.46 17.53
CA PHE A 144 14.06 26.18 16.26
C PHE A 144 12.62 26.36 15.72
N PRO A 145 11.73 25.34 15.74
CA PRO A 145 10.33 25.52 15.33
C PRO A 145 9.56 26.60 16.10
N GLN A 146 9.76 26.72 17.42
CA GLN A 146 9.05 27.70 18.25
C GLN A 146 9.54 29.12 18.01
N ILE A 147 10.86 29.32 17.89
CA ILE A 147 11.44 30.62 17.55
C ILE A 147 10.92 31.07 16.17
N PHE A 148 10.86 30.13 15.22
CA PHE A 148 10.35 30.39 13.88
C PHE A 148 8.87 30.82 13.90
N GLU A 149 8.03 30.11 14.66
CA GLU A 149 6.61 30.47 14.84
C GLU A 149 6.43 31.85 15.48
N LYS A 150 7.27 32.21 16.47
CA LYS A 150 7.25 33.55 17.09
C LYS A 150 7.59 34.64 16.08
N PHE A 151 8.65 34.48 15.28
CA PHE A 151 8.98 35.45 14.23
C PHE A 151 7.90 35.55 13.14
N GLN A 152 7.22 34.45 12.83
CA GLN A 152 6.11 34.45 11.88
C GLN A 152 4.91 35.25 12.43
N LYS A 153 4.57 35.08 13.71
CA LYS A 153 3.51 35.85 14.38
C LYS A 153 3.78 37.35 14.41
N GLU A 154 5.06 37.74 14.47
CA GLU A 154 5.49 39.14 14.41
C GLU A 154 5.59 39.70 12.98
N ASN A 155 5.22 38.93 11.95
CA ASN A 155 5.40 39.27 10.54
C ASN A 155 6.86 39.62 10.17
N VAL A 156 7.83 39.11 10.92
CA VAL A 156 9.25 39.30 10.66
C VAL A 156 9.72 38.43 9.48
N ILE A 157 9.03 37.31 9.29
CA ILE A 157 9.15 36.45 8.10
C ILE A 157 7.76 36.35 7.46
N GLU A 158 7.68 36.67 6.17
CA GLU A 158 6.44 36.61 5.38
C GLU A 158 6.08 35.19 4.98
N THR A 159 7.06 34.30 4.98
CA THR A 159 6.91 32.96 4.48
C THR A 159 6.08 32.20 5.49
N ASN A 160 4.80 32.12 5.18
CA ASN A 160 3.95 31.04 5.62
C ASN A 160 4.64 29.80 5.08
N LEU A 161 5.56 29.21 5.87
CA LEU A 161 6.24 27.98 5.49
C LEU A 161 5.08 27.04 5.25
N GLN A 162 4.73 26.84 3.99
CA GLN A 162 3.66 25.94 3.65
C GLN A 162 4.22 24.54 3.81
N CYS A 163 4.87 24.22 4.94
CA CYS A 163 5.17 22.88 5.38
C CYS A 163 3.97 22.00 5.12
N GLU A 164 2.76 22.49 5.44
CA GLU A 164 1.52 21.79 5.14
C GLU A 164 1.30 21.55 3.64
N GLN A 165 1.63 22.50 2.76
CA GLN A 165 1.49 22.34 1.31
C GLN A 165 2.62 21.49 0.71
N VAL A 166 3.84 21.58 1.22
CA VAL A 166 4.99 20.75 0.84
C VAL A 166 4.73 19.31 1.27
N GLU A 167 4.34 19.11 2.52
CA GLU A 167 3.92 17.83 3.08
C GLU A 167 2.71 17.29 2.32
N SER A 168 1.71 18.11 2.01
CA SER A 168 0.55 17.73 1.19
C SER A 168 0.97 17.32 -0.22
N ASN A 169 1.88 18.06 -0.86
CA ASN A 169 2.39 17.74 -2.20
C ASN A 169 3.28 16.49 -2.18
N MET A 170 4.12 16.32 -1.17
CA MET A 170 4.90 15.10 -0.96
C MET A 170 3.99 13.91 -0.68
N LYS A 171 2.92 14.08 0.11
CA LYS A 171 1.87 13.07 0.33
C LYS A 171 1.15 12.72 -0.96
N LYS A 172 0.84 13.70 -1.83
CA LYS A 172 0.26 13.43 -3.16
C LYS A 172 1.21 12.63 -4.04
N VAL A 173 2.50 12.95 -4.03
CA VAL A 173 3.54 12.22 -4.78
C VAL A 173 3.71 10.81 -4.22
N LEU A 174 3.84 10.65 -2.91
CA LEU A 174 3.95 9.34 -2.25
C LEU A 174 2.70 8.52 -2.50
N ASN A 175 1.49 9.10 -2.42
CA ASN A 175 0.26 8.42 -2.78
C ASN A 175 0.24 8.00 -4.25
N PHE A 176 0.71 8.84 -5.17
CA PHE A 176 0.82 8.49 -6.60
C PHE A 176 1.78 7.31 -6.81
N LEU A 177 2.95 7.34 -6.17
CA LEU A 177 3.93 6.25 -6.21
C LEU A 177 3.39 4.99 -5.53
N GLU A 178 2.66 5.12 -4.42
CA GLU A 178 1.98 4.02 -3.74
C GLU A 178 0.89 3.39 -4.62
N ILE A 179 0.07 4.19 -5.31
CA ILE A 179 -0.94 3.71 -6.26
C ILE A 179 -0.29 2.89 -7.38
N GLN A 180 0.79 3.40 -7.98
CA GLN A 180 1.53 2.69 -9.03
C GLN A 180 2.19 1.40 -8.50
N SER A 181 2.71 1.43 -7.27
CA SER A 181 3.28 0.24 -6.63
C SER A 181 2.21 -0.82 -6.32
N LYS A 182 1.00 -0.40 -5.93
CA LYS A 182 -0.13 -1.32 -5.70
C LYS A 182 -0.59 -1.99 -6.99
N ASP A 183 -0.62 -1.27 -8.12
CA ASP A 183 -0.95 -1.86 -9.42
C ASP A 183 0.11 -2.88 -9.89
N MET A 184 1.39 -2.70 -9.54
CA MET A 184 2.44 -3.71 -9.80
C MET A 184 2.39 -4.91 -8.85
N VAL A 185 1.89 -4.73 -7.63
CA VAL A 185 1.79 -5.77 -6.58
C VAL A 185 0.54 -6.64 -6.72
N GLN A 186 -0.47 -6.22 -7.49
CA GLN A 186 -1.78 -6.87 -7.59
C GLN A 186 -1.84 -8.15 -8.46
N ASN A 187 -0.71 -8.66 -8.94
CA ASN A 187 -0.64 -9.98 -9.56
C ASN A 187 -0.32 -11.09 -8.54
N SER A 188 -0.82 -11.00 -7.30
CA SER A 188 -0.79 -12.16 -6.41
C SER A 188 -1.63 -13.26 -7.03
N SER A 189 -1.05 -14.45 -7.14
CA SER A 189 -1.63 -15.55 -7.92
C SER A 189 -2.70 -16.32 -7.14
N GLY A 190 -2.97 -15.94 -5.88
CA GLY A 190 -4.02 -16.54 -5.06
C GLY A 190 -4.15 -15.91 -3.68
N PHE A 191 -5.23 -16.30 -3.00
CA PHE A 191 -5.44 -16.03 -1.57
C PHE A 191 -4.91 -17.21 -0.77
N TYR A 192 -4.11 -16.94 0.26
CA TYR A 192 -3.56 -17.97 1.13
C TYR A 192 -4.26 -17.91 2.48
N SER A 193 -4.58 -19.07 3.05
CA SER A 193 -5.13 -19.10 4.38
C SER A 193 -4.73 -20.33 5.17
N VAL A 194 -4.74 -20.19 6.49
CA VAL A 194 -4.33 -21.22 7.41
C VAL A 194 -5.53 -22.10 7.75
N ASN A 195 -5.42 -23.39 7.51
CA ASN A 195 -6.35 -24.37 8.04
C ASN A 195 -5.76 -24.99 9.32
N PHE A 196 -6.33 -24.59 10.46
CA PHE A 196 -5.98 -25.06 11.80
C PHE A 196 -6.98 -26.09 12.36
N TYR A 197 -7.96 -26.54 11.56
CA TYR A 197 -8.97 -27.53 11.99
C TYR A 197 -8.56 -28.97 11.69
N LYS A 198 -7.54 -29.19 10.83
CA LYS A 198 -7.05 -30.53 10.52
C LYS A 198 -6.13 -31.04 11.63
N GLN A 199 -6.39 -32.25 12.11
CA GLN A 199 -5.44 -32.96 12.98
C GLN A 199 -4.15 -33.24 12.17
N GLY A 200 -2.98 -33.10 12.80
CA GLY A 200 -1.68 -33.36 12.14
C GLY A 200 -0.86 -32.12 11.75
N GLY A 201 -1.29 -30.92 12.12
CA GLY A 201 -0.50 -29.70 11.99
C GLY A 201 -1.24 -28.56 11.30
N ASN A 202 -0.51 -27.49 11.02
CA ASN A 202 -1.07 -26.32 10.34
C ASN A 202 -0.82 -26.43 8.84
N PHE A 203 -1.84 -26.16 8.04
CA PHE A 203 -1.76 -26.24 6.58
C PHE A 203 -2.02 -24.87 5.97
N ILE A 204 -1.30 -24.52 4.92
CA ILE A 204 -1.65 -23.37 4.08
C ILE A 204 -2.45 -23.88 2.89
N GLU A 205 -3.69 -23.43 2.80
CA GLU A 205 -4.57 -23.61 1.65
C GLU A 205 -4.43 -22.39 0.74
N LYS A 206 -4.07 -22.62 -0.52
CA LYS A 206 -4.14 -21.60 -1.58
C LYS A 206 -5.49 -21.70 -2.28
N PHE A 207 -6.17 -20.57 -2.45
CA PHE A 207 -7.41 -20.44 -3.20
C PHE A 207 -7.13 -19.74 -4.54
N SER A 208 -7.45 -20.42 -5.65
CA SER A 208 -7.46 -19.79 -6.96
C SER A 208 -8.72 -18.94 -7.18
N LYS A 209 -8.68 -18.02 -8.16
CA LYS A 209 -9.83 -17.17 -8.54
C LYS A 209 -11.11 -17.97 -8.84
N ASN A 210 -10.96 -19.20 -9.33
CA ASN A 210 -12.08 -20.06 -9.67
C ASN A 210 -12.60 -20.90 -8.49
N GLY A 211 -11.98 -20.79 -7.31
CA GLY A 211 -12.31 -21.58 -6.12
C GLY A 211 -11.95 -23.07 -6.22
N ARG A 212 -11.46 -23.54 -7.38
CA ARG A 212 -11.31 -24.98 -7.68
C ARG A 212 -9.91 -25.56 -7.44
N ASP A 213 -8.85 -24.76 -7.47
CA ASP A 213 -7.50 -25.26 -7.18
C ASP A 213 -7.17 -25.01 -5.72
N GLN A 214 -7.31 -26.05 -4.91
CA GLN A 214 -6.79 -26.11 -3.54
C GLN A 214 -5.45 -26.84 -3.57
N ARG A 215 -4.35 -26.08 -3.52
CA ARG A 215 -3.06 -26.66 -3.15
C ARG A 215 -2.90 -26.50 -1.65
N THR A 216 -2.67 -27.62 -0.98
CA THR A 216 -2.42 -27.66 0.45
C THR A 216 -0.94 -27.95 0.65
N ASN A 217 -0.21 -26.98 1.19
CA ASN A 217 1.17 -27.19 1.60
C ASN A 217 1.19 -27.25 3.14
N GLN A 218 1.72 -28.33 3.69
CA GLN A 218 1.93 -28.44 5.13
C GLN A 218 3.10 -27.54 5.53
N ILE A 219 2.91 -26.73 6.58
CA ILE A 219 3.99 -25.96 7.17
C ILE A 219 4.03 -26.25 8.65
N ASP A 220 5.19 -26.65 9.13
CA ASP A 220 5.39 -26.95 10.54
C ASP A 220 5.69 -25.65 11.31
N PHE A 221 4.78 -25.26 12.20
CA PHE A 221 4.98 -24.16 13.17
C PHE A 221 5.48 -24.68 14.53
N GLY A 222 5.87 -25.95 14.62
CA GLY A 222 6.31 -26.66 15.81
C GLY A 222 5.18 -27.07 16.76
N ARG A 223 4.24 -26.16 17.05
CA ARG A 223 3.04 -26.43 17.85
C ARG A 223 1.77 -26.16 17.05
N THR A 224 0.70 -26.91 17.33
CA THR A 224 -0.63 -26.62 16.80
C THR A 224 -1.14 -25.32 17.40
N ILE A 225 -1.46 -24.35 16.55
CA ILE A 225 -1.98 -23.04 16.95
C ILE A 225 -3.40 -22.94 16.42
N LYS A 226 -4.37 -22.80 17.33
CA LYS A 226 -5.76 -22.55 16.96
C LYS A 226 -5.97 -21.06 16.79
N TYR A 227 -6.76 -20.68 15.78
CA TYR A 227 -7.17 -19.29 15.60
C TYR A 227 -5.98 -18.30 15.57
N PRO A 228 -4.95 -18.53 14.75
CA PRO A 228 -3.90 -17.54 14.58
C PRO A 228 -4.45 -16.29 13.87
N ILE A 229 -3.78 -15.16 14.07
CA ILE A 229 -3.88 -14.04 13.15
C ILE A 229 -3.27 -14.49 11.83
N SER A 230 -3.96 -14.23 10.73
CA SER A 230 -3.53 -14.58 9.37
C SER A 230 -3.80 -13.39 8.47
N LEU A 231 -2.76 -12.88 7.84
CA LEU A 231 -2.82 -11.70 6.99
C LEU A 231 -2.02 -11.93 5.71
N ASN A 232 -2.71 -11.89 4.56
CA ASN A 232 -2.04 -11.90 3.27
C ASN A 232 -1.31 -10.58 3.09
N ILE A 233 -0.04 -10.64 2.70
CA ILE A 233 0.77 -9.47 2.41
C ILE A 233 1.30 -9.54 0.96
N PRO A 234 1.72 -8.42 0.37
CA PRO A 234 2.33 -8.38 -0.96
C PRO A 234 3.40 -9.45 -1.20
N GLY A 235 3.43 -9.99 -2.43
CA GLY A 235 4.48 -10.91 -2.88
C GLY A 235 4.21 -12.40 -2.62
N ASP A 236 2.95 -12.84 -2.61
CA ASP A 236 2.54 -14.21 -2.28
C ASP A 236 3.09 -14.67 -0.91
N SER A 237 3.10 -13.73 0.04
CA SER A 237 3.55 -13.95 1.41
C SER A 237 2.40 -13.88 2.40
N LEU A 238 2.51 -14.65 3.48
CA LEU A 238 1.52 -14.72 4.54
C LEU A 238 2.18 -14.42 5.88
N PHE A 239 1.62 -13.45 6.60
CA PHE A 239 1.96 -13.20 7.99
C PHE A 239 1.00 -13.99 8.88
N ILE A 240 1.55 -14.86 9.71
CA ILE A 240 0.79 -15.66 10.68
C ILE A 240 1.34 -15.39 12.07
N GLY A 241 0.52 -15.28 13.08
CA GLY A 241 1.03 -15.40 14.45
C GLY A 241 -0.01 -15.23 15.52
N GLY A 242 0.45 -15.23 16.77
CA GLY A 242 -0.46 -15.30 17.91
C GLY A 242 -1.28 -16.60 17.89
N GLY A 243 -2.51 -16.54 18.38
CA GLY A 243 -3.42 -17.66 18.47
C GLY A 243 -3.32 -18.42 19.80
N ILE A 244 -4.18 -19.44 19.92
CA ILE A 244 -4.40 -20.22 21.13
C ILE A 244 -3.66 -21.56 21.00
N ILE A 245 -2.75 -21.86 21.92
CA ILE A 245 -2.07 -23.16 22.00
C ILE A 245 -2.96 -24.14 22.77
N ASN A 246 -3.48 -23.70 23.92
CA ASN A 246 -4.47 -24.40 24.73
C ASN A 246 -5.31 -23.38 25.52
N ASP A 247 -6.28 -23.83 26.32
CA ASP A 247 -7.23 -22.95 27.02
C ASP A 247 -6.56 -21.90 27.95
N LYS A 248 -5.30 -22.09 28.32
CA LYS A 248 -4.52 -21.19 29.21
C LYS A 248 -3.32 -20.52 28.54
N GLU A 249 -2.87 -21.04 27.41
CA GLU A 249 -1.62 -20.65 26.75
C GLU A 249 -1.90 -20.08 25.36
N TYR A 250 -1.30 -18.92 25.10
CA TYR A 250 -1.39 -18.20 23.83
C TYR A 250 0.01 -18.19 23.22
N SER A 251 0.08 -18.22 21.90
CA SER A 251 1.36 -18.06 21.21
C SER A 251 1.75 -16.59 21.17
N ASN A 252 3.04 -16.32 21.31
CA ASN A 252 3.65 -15.03 20.98
C ASN A 252 4.58 -15.13 19.77
N LYS A 253 4.53 -16.24 19.04
CA LYS A 253 5.31 -16.47 17.82
C LYS A 253 4.56 -15.96 16.61
N TYR A 254 5.32 -15.37 15.70
CA TYR A 254 4.89 -14.84 14.42
C TYR A 254 5.82 -15.34 13.33
N TYR A 255 5.26 -15.60 12.16
CA TYR A 255 5.91 -16.18 11.01
C TYR A 255 5.61 -15.32 9.80
N LEU A 256 6.66 -15.01 9.04
CA LEU A 256 6.51 -14.55 7.67
C LEU A 256 6.81 -15.71 6.75
N ILE A 257 5.87 -16.03 5.87
CA ILE A 257 5.93 -17.24 5.06
C ILE A 257 5.87 -16.85 3.59
N ASN A 258 6.82 -17.37 2.82
CA ASN A 258 6.75 -17.37 1.38
C ASN A 258 5.86 -18.52 0.93
N CYS A 259 4.64 -18.22 0.50
CA CYS A 259 3.67 -19.27 0.19
C CYS A 259 3.93 -19.97 -1.15
N GLN A 260 4.70 -19.36 -2.06
CA GLN A 260 5.15 -20.05 -3.29
C GLN A 260 6.18 -21.13 -2.96
N LYS A 261 7.16 -20.81 -2.10
CA LYS A 261 8.22 -21.73 -1.68
C LYS A 261 7.80 -22.64 -0.53
N SER A 262 6.64 -22.39 0.07
CA SER A 262 6.16 -23.06 1.30
C SER A 262 7.20 -23.04 2.41
N LYS A 263 7.87 -21.89 2.57
CA LYS A 263 9.00 -21.72 3.48
C LYS A 263 8.76 -20.56 4.44
N ILE A 264 9.02 -20.78 5.73
CA ILE A 264 9.12 -19.73 6.73
C ILE A 264 10.38 -18.91 6.41
N GLU A 265 10.21 -17.63 6.06
CA GLU A 265 11.31 -16.70 5.81
C GLU A 265 11.82 -16.10 7.12
N TYR A 266 10.91 -15.82 8.06
CA TYR A 266 11.25 -15.26 9.37
C TYR A 266 10.35 -15.86 10.46
N GLU A 267 10.95 -16.10 11.62
CA GLU A 267 10.24 -16.34 12.88
C GLU A 267 10.57 -15.19 13.83
N ILE A 268 9.54 -14.58 14.41
CA ILE A 268 9.65 -13.43 15.31
C ILE A 268 8.86 -13.72 16.59
N GLN A 269 9.38 -13.26 17.73
CA GLN A 269 8.62 -13.22 18.97
C GLN A 269 8.00 -11.82 19.16
N GLY A 270 6.76 -11.77 19.62
CA GLY A 270 6.01 -10.54 19.82
C GLY A 270 5.13 -10.60 21.06
N LYS A 271 3.99 -9.90 21.01
CA LYS A 271 2.98 -9.98 22.07
C LYS A 271 2.13 -11.24 21.93
N PHE A 272 1.51 -11.67 23.02
CA PHE A 272 0.41 -12.61 22.95
C PHE A 272 -0.77 -11.89 22.30
N LEU A 273 -1.33 -12.47 21.23
CA LEU A 273 -2.50 -11.97 20.51
C LEU A 273 -3.29 -13.18 20.01
N ASP A 274 -4.57 -13.01 19.67
CA ASP A 274 -5.43 -14.06 19.11
C ASP A 274 -6.15 -13.58 17.83
N ASN A 275 -6.98 -14.43 17.23
CA ASN A 275 -7.74 -14.07 16.02
C ASN A 275 -8.81 -12.97 16.22
N PHE A 276 -9.08 -12.54 17.45
CA PHE A 276 -9.92 -11.36 17.70
C PHE A 276 -9.14 -10.05 17.57
N THR A 277 -7.84 -10.14 17.26
CA THR A 277 -6.99 -9.03 16.86
C THR A 277 -7.15 -8.76 15.38
N GLY A 278 -7.40 -7.52 15.04
CA GLY A 278 -7.54 -7.08 13.66
C GLY A 278 -6.18 -6.67 13.15
N ALA A 279 -5.77 -7.22 12.01
CA ALA A 279 -4.48 -6.96 11.39
C ALA A 279 -4.65 -6.36 9.99
N VAL A 280 -3.81 -5.38 9.65
CA VAL A 280 -3.76 -4.77 8.31
C VAL A 280 -2.33 -4.44 7.92
N HIS A 281 -2.00 -4.70 6.66
CA HIS A 281 -0.72 -4.28 6.08
C HIS A 281 -0.83 -2.85 5.55
N TYR A 282 0.10 -1.98 5.95
CA TYR A 282 0.21 -0.61 5.46
C TYR A 282 1.67 -0.13 5.53
N ASN A 283 2.21 0.36 4.41
CA ASN A 283 3.55 0.93 4.29
C ASN A 283 4.66 0.11 4.95
N SER A 284 4.83 -1.15 4.52
CA SER A 284 5.83 -2.11 5.05
C SER A 284 5.68 -2.46 6.54
N ASN A 285 4.58 -2.04 7.16
CA ASN A 285 4.23 -2.37 8.53
C ASN A 285 2.96 -3.21 8.56
N ILE A 286 2.85 -4.04 9.59
CA ILE A 286 1.61 -4.73 9.97
C ILE A 286 1.09 -4.06 11.22
N TYR A 287 -0.07 -3.43 11.11
CA TYR A 287 -0.75 -2.81 12.23
C TYR A 287 -1.73 -3.81 12.82
N MET A 288 -1.75 -3.88 14.15
CA MET A 288 -2.67 -4.75 14.89
C MET A 288 -3.35 -3.99 16.00
N PHE A 289 -4.64 -4.27 16.14
CA PHE A 289 -5.53 -3.55 17.03
C PHE A 289 -6.32 -4.53 17.89
N GLY A 290 -6.46 -4.24 19.17
CA GLY A 290 -7.36 -4.97 20.07
C GLY A 290 -6.98 -6.43 20.28
N GLY A 291 -7.99 -7.27 20.46
CA GLY A 291 -7.83 -8.70 20.73
C GLY A 291 -8.68 -9.20 21.89
N PHE A 292 -8.70 -10.52 22.11
CA PHE A 292 -9.47 -11.16 23.18
C PHE A 292 -8.71 -12.22 23.97
N ILE A 293 -7.74 -11.79 24.76
CA ILE A 293 -6.86 -12.71 25.47
C ILE A 293 -7.43 -13.02 26.85
N ARG A 294 -7.49 -14.30 27.23
CA ARG A 294 -7.91 -14.74 28.57
C ARG A 294 -9.24 -14.13 29.00
N LYS A 295 -10.23 -14.17 28.09
CA LYS A 295 -11.57 -13.61 28.26
C LYS A 295 -11.62 -12.08 28.45
N THR A 296 -10.52 -11.39 28.15
CA THR A 296 -10.39 -9.94 28.34
C THR A 296 -10.18 -9.26 26.99
N LYS A 297 -10.96 -8.20 26.74
CA LYS A 297 -10.80 -7.36 25.55
C LYS A 297 -9.62 -6.42 25.75
N MET A 298 -8.83 -6.21 24.70
CA MET A 298 -7.61 -5.42 24.78
C MET A 298 -7.80 -4.02 24.19
N THR A 299 -7.10 -3.02 24.73
CA THR A 299 -6.90 -1.70 24.10
C THR A 299 -5.57 -1.63 23.33
N ASP A 300 -4.69 -2.60 23.54
CA ASP A 300 -3.37 -2.65 22.92
C ASP A 300 -3.46 -2.49 21.40
N ALA A 301 -2.57 -1.67 20.86
CA ALA A 301 -2.36 -1.52 19.44
C ALA A 301 -0.85 -1.44 19.17
N ASN A 302 -0.41 -2.15 18.13
CA ASN A 302 1.00 -2.32 17.84
C ASN A 302 1.21 -2.22 16.32
N LYS A 303 2.41 -1.79 15.92
CA LYS A 303 2.88 -1.95 14.54
C LYS A 303 4.15 -2.79 14.51
N PHE A 304 4.24 -3.65 13.52
CA PHE A 304 5.40 -4.50 13.26
C PHE A 304 6.00 -4.13 11.92
N HIS A 305 7.26 -3.71 11.90
CA HIS A 305 7.96 -3.38 10.66
C HIS A 305 8.58 -4.65 10.05
N ILE A 306 8.07 -5.06 8.87
CA ILE A 306 8.33 -6.38 8.29
C ILE A 306 9.83 -6.62 8.05
N LYS A 307 10.53 -5.65 7.44
CA LYS A 307 11.93 -5.81 7.05
C LYS A 307 12.89 -5.81 8.23
N SER A 308 12.62 -4.99 9.25
CA SER A 308 13.53 -4.88 10.41
C SER A 308 13.19 -5.86 11.52
N GLY A 309 12.02 -6.51 11.48
CA GLY A 309 11.58 -7.41 12.54
C GLY A 309 11.25 -6.68 13.86
N VAL A 310 11.01 -5.36 13.82
CA VAL A 310 10.85 -4.55 15.04
C VAL A 310 9.37 -4.28 15.33
N TRP A 311 8.99 -4.51 16.58
CA TRP A 311 7.71 -4.14 17.15
C TRP A 311 7.75 -2.73 17.75
N LYS A 312 6.67 -1.96 17.58
CA LYS A 312 6.48 -0.68 18.24
C LYS A 312 5.03 -0.54 18.72
N ASN A 313 4.86 -0.15 19.98
CA ASN A 313 3.55 0.26 20.49
C ASN A 313 3.11 1.53 19.75
N ILE A 314 1.84 1.58 19.37
CA ILE A 314 1.19 2.79 18.85
C ILE A 314 0.15 3.25 19.87
N SER A 315 -0.56 4.33 19.58
CA SER A 315 -1.62 4.81 20.46
C SER A 315 -2.64 3.70 20.72
N PRO A 316 -3.05 3.47 21.98
CA PRO A 316 -4.01 2.44 22.32
C PRO A 316 -5.40 2.78 21.77
N LEU A 317 -6.21 1.76 21.51
CA LEU A 317 -7.61 1.93 21.14
C LEU A 317 -8.36 2.70 22.24
N PRO A 318 -9.27 3.63 21.89
CA PRO A 318 -10.04 4.40 22.87
C PRO A 318 -10.97 3.57 23.77
N LYS A 319 -11.32 2.34 23.34
CA LYS A 319 -12.18 1.40 24.08
C LYS A 319 -11.63 -0.02 23.86
N PRO A 320 -11.53 -0.87 24.90
CA PRO A 320 -11.12 -2.26 24.72
C PRO A 320 -12.12 -3.00 23.83
N CYS A 321 -11.65 -3.64 22.77
CA CYS A 321 -12.57 -4.30 21.82
C CYS A 321 -11.92 -5.44 21.03
N GLN A 322 -12.80 -6.30 20.50
CA GLN A 322 -12.43 -7.31 19.51
C GLN A 322 -12.54 -6.71 18.11
N THR A 323 -11.45 -6.64 17.36
CA THR A 323 -11.48 -6.05 16.01
C THR A 323 -11.44 -7.14 14.95
N ASN A 324 -12.12 -6.89 13.83
CA ASN A 324 -12.28 -7.88 12.76
C ASN A 324 -11.24 -7.64 11.66
N CYS A 325 -11.66 -7.32 10.44
CA CYS A 325 -10.77 -6.92 9.34
C CYS A 325 -10.62 -5.40 9.28
N PRO A 326 -9.57 -4.79 9.85
CA PRO A 326 -9.23 -3.41 9.53
C PRO A 326 -8.74 -3.33 8.08
N ILE A 327 -8.93 -2.17 7.45
CA ILE A 327 -8.51 -1.90 6.06
C ILE A 327 -7.65 -0.64 5.99
N SER A 328 -6.82 -0.49 4.95
CA SER A 328 -5.98 0.70 4.75
C SER A 328 -6.38 1.45 3.48
N CYS A 329 -7.02 2.61 3.62
CA CYS A 329 -7.56 3.36 2.49
C CYS A 329 -7.19 4.84 2.61
N LYS A 330 -6.67 5.43 1.51
CA LYS A 330 -6.26 6.84 1.44
C LYS A 330 -5.34 7.28 2.60
N GLY A 331 -4.35 6.45 2.95
CA GLY A 331 -3.37 6.75 4.00
C GLY A 331 -3.87 6.59 5.45
N MET A 332 -5.13 6.19 5.64
CA MET A 332 -5.72 5.96 6.96
C MET A 332 -6.04 4.48 7.15
N ILE A 333 -6.12 4.05 8.40
CA ILE A 333 -6.59 2.70 8.75
C ILE A 333 -7.99 2.80 9.36
N TYR A 334 -8.93 2.04 8.82
CA TYR A 334 -10.32 2.00 9.29
C TYR A 334 -10.58 0.71 10.04
N ILE A 335 -11.18 0.82 11.21
CA ILE A 335 -11.34 -0.26 12.18
C ILE A 335 -12.81 -0.34 12.57
N THR A 336 -13.39 -1.53 12.42
CA THR A 336 -14.69 -1.89 12.96
C THR A 336 -14.55 -2.98 14.01
N SER A 337 -15.51 -3.01 14.93
CA SER A 337 -15.59 -4.02 15.98
C SER A 337 -17.04 -4.37 16.27
N TYR A 338 -17.24 -5.59 16.81
CA TYR A 338 -18.50 -5.98 17.43
C TYR A 338 -18.94 -4.99 18.51
N ASP A 339 -17.99 -4.43 19.28
CA ASP A 339 -18.24 -3.60 20.46
C ASP A 339 -18.41 -2.10 20.17
N LEU A 340 -18.31 -1.70 18.91
CA LEU A 340 -18.36 -0.29 18.48
C LEU A 340 -19.57 -0.04 17.59
N GLY A 341 -20.31 1.04 17.86
CA GLY A 341 -21.39 1.55 17.02
C GLY A 341 -20.94 2.55 15.94
N TYR A 342 -19.62 2.74 15.82
CA TYR A 342 -18.97 3.69 14.91
C TYR A 342 -17.73 3.05 14.27
N ILE A 343 -17.20 3.69 13.23
CA ILE A 343 -15.91 3.32 12.63
C ILE A 343 -14.81 4.15 13.28
N LEU A 344 -13.77 3.48 13.76
CA LEU A 344 -12.54 4.14 14.19
C LEU A 344 -11.64 4.37 12.98
N THR A 345 -11.11 5.58 12.87
CA THR A 345 -10.07 5.90 11.89
C THR A 345 -8.78 6.16 12.63
N TYR A 346 -7.70 5.50 12.25
CA TYR A 346 -6.38 5.69 12.79
C TYR A 346 -5.48 6.35 11.76
N SER A 347 -4.80 7.44 12.14
CA SER A 347 -3.75 8.09 11.35
C SER A 347 -2.40 7.48 11.71
N PRO A 348 -1.76 6.70 10.81
CA PRO A 348 -0.44 6.13 11.08
C PRO A 348 0.67 7.20 11.20
N HIS A 349 0.46 8.36 10.58
CA HIS A 349 1.36 9.50 10.62
C HIS A 349 1.31 10.19 11.98
N ASP A 350 0.11 10.60 12.38
CA ASP A 350 -0.10 11.40 13.60
C ASP A 350 -0.20 10.52 14.85
N ASN A 351 -0.34 9.20 14.67
CA ASN A 351 -0.54 8.23 15.74
C ASN A 351 -1.75 8.59 16.63
N VAL A 352 -2.86 9.01 16.01
CA VAL A 352 -4.12 9.35 16.71
C VAL A 352 -5.32 8.65 16.09
N TYR A 353 -6.38 8.53 16.89
CA TYR A 353 -7.67 8.02 16.43
C TYR A 353 -8.70 9.14 16.31
N SER A 354 -9.58 9.02 15.32
CA SER A 354 -10.83 9.76 15.22
C SER A 354 -12.00 8.79 15.06
N LYS A 355 -13.22 9.27 15.33
CA LYS A 355 -14.45 8.50 15.20
C LYS A 355 -15.25 9.01 14.01
N ILE A 356 -15.81 8.09 13.24
CA ILE A 356 -16.80 8.38 12.21
C ILE A 356 -18.11 7.77 12.68
N ASP A 357 -19.07 8.62 13.01
CA ASP A 357 -20.42 8.17 13.32
C ASP A 357 -21.12 7.72 12.04
N CYS A 358 -21.66 6.52 12.10
CA CYS A 358 -22.27 5.84 10.96
C CYS A 358 -23.56 5.11 11.38
N ASN A 359 -24.15 5.47 12.52
CA ASN A 359 -25.42 4.94 13.02
C ASN A 359 -25.48 3.40 13.04
N MET A 360 -24.38 2.74 13.43
CA MET A 360 -24.34 1.28 13.54
C MET A 360 -24.63 0.83 14.96
N ASN A 361 -25.25 -0.33 15.10
CA ASN A 361 -25.52 -0.91 16.41
C ASN A 361 -24.26 -1.52 17.01
N GLU A 362 -24.04 -1.29 18.31
CA GLU A 362 -23.14 -2.13 19.08
C GLU A 362 -23.64 -3.58 19.11
N LYS A 363 -22.73 -4.53 19.40
CA LYS A 363 -23.02 -5.96 19.51
C LYS A 363 -23.58 -6.60 18.23
N GLN A 364 -23.16 -6.06 17.10
CA GLN A 364 -23.48 -6.59 15.77
C GLN A 364 -22.19 -6.80 14.98
N GLY A 365 -22.11 -7.91 14.26
CA GLY A 365 -20.99 -8.24 13.38
C GLY A 365 -20.82 -7.19 12.28
N LYS A 366 -19.61 -6.66 12.18
CA LYS A 366 -19.21 -5.65 11.18
C LYS A 366 -17.89 -6.10 10.58
N CYS A 367 -17.77 -6.08 9.27
CA CYS A 367 -16.51 -6.37 8.61
C CYS A 367 -16.27 -5.40 7.47
N LEU A 368 -15.14 -4.70 7.52
CA LEU A 368 -14.68 -3.91 6.39
C LEU A 368 -13.94 -4.81 5.40
N LEU A 369 -14.17 -4.54 4.12
CA LEU A 369 -13.49 -5.14 2.99
C LEU A 369 -13.04 -4.02 2.06
N GLN A 370 -11.96 -4.25 1.32
CA GLN A 370 -11.40 -3.26 0.42
C GLN A 370 -11.13 -3.90 -0.95
N TYR A 371 -11.32 -3.12 -2.01
CA TYR A 371 -10.80 -3.40 -3.34
C TYR A 371 -10.34 -2.09 -3.96
N LYS A 372 -9.04 -1.93 -4.17
CA LYS A 372 -8.43 -0.66 -4.60
C LYS A 372 -8.85 0.47 -3.66
N ASN A 373 -9.57 1.47 -4.17
CA ASN A 373 -10.10 2.60 -3.41
C ASN A 373 -11.57 2.43 -2.98
N ARG A 374 -12.21 1.31 -3.37
CA ARG A 374 -13.59 0.99 -2.98
C ARG A 374 -13.57 0.29 -1.63
N VAL A 375 -14.52 0.67 -0.77
CA VAL A 375 -14.67 0.10 0.57
C VAL A 375 -16.05 -0.48 0.70
N PHE A 376 -16.10 -1.71 1.18
CA PHE A 376 -17.34 -2.42 1.46
C PHE A 376 -17.45 -2.71 2.95
N LEU A 377 -18.67 -2.78 3.44
CA LEU A 377 -19.00 -3.14 4.80
C LEU A 377 -20.01 -4.27 4.77
N ILE A 378 -19.66 -5.39 5.39
CA ILE A 378 -20.63 -6.42 5.71
C ILE A 378 -21.25 -6.11 7.06
N TYR A 379 -22.55 -5.81 7.04
CA TYR A 379 -23.32 -5.42 8.21
C TYR A 379 -24.80 -5.74 7.97
N ASP A 380 -25.48 -6.25 8.99
CA ASP A 380 -26.93 -6.51 8.96
C ASP A 380 -27.42 -7.31 7.74
N ASN A 381 -26.76 -8.42 7.45
CA ASN A 381 -27.04 -9.32 6.32
C ASN A 381 -26.95 -8.65 4.93
N LYS A 382 -26.21 -7.54 4.83
CA LYS A 382 -25.97 -6.79 3.60
C LYS A 382 -24.49 -6.58 3.39
N VAL A 383 -24.11 -6.46 2.12
CA VAL A 383 -22.87 -5.81 1.73
C VAL A 383 -23.23 -4.39 1.32
N LEU A 384 -22.66 -3.42 2.03
CA LEU A 384 -22.80 -2.00 1.76
C LEU A 384 -21.52 -1.51 1.09
N GLU A 385 -21.64 -0.61 0.12
CA GLU A 385 -20.52 0.08 -0.52
C GLU A 385 -20.51 1.54 -0.08
N LYS A 386 -19.33 2.00 0.36
CA LYS A 386 -19.08 3.39 0.75
C LYS A 386 -19.37 4.31 -0.44
N GLN A 387 -20.19 5.32 -0.22
CA GLN A 387 -20.43 6.40 -1.19
C GLN A 387 -19.59 7.63 -0.80
N ASN A 388 -19.18 8.42 -1.80
CA ASN A 388 -18.42 9.65 -1.59
C ASN A 388 -17.07 9.43 -0.85
N ASP A 389 -16.44 10.52 -0.43
CA ASP A 389 -15.16 10.49 0.26
C ASP A 389 -15.27 10.10 1.75
N GLY A 390 -16.46 10.17 2.35
CA GLY A 390 -16.73 9.86 3.76
C GLY A 390 -17.32 8.46 4.03
N PHE A 391 -17.37 8.05 5.30
CA PHE A 391 -17.95 6.76 5.74
C PHE A 391 -19.36 6.91 6.34
N THR A 392 -20.00 8.06 6.09
CA THR A 392 -21.36 8.36 6.56
C THR A 392 -22.43 7.82 5.61
N ASP A 393 -22.10 7.72 4.32
CA ASP A 393 -23.05 7.33 3.27
C ASP A 393 -22.74 5.93 2.76
N TRP A 394 -23.72 5.05 2.84
CA TRP A 394 -23.60 3.65 2.43
C TRP A 394 -24.74 3.28 1.49
N LYS A 395 -24.39 2.68 0.35
CA LYS A 395 -25.37 2.11 -0.59
C LYS A 395 -25.33 0.60 -0.49
N GLN A 396 -26.48 -0.06 -0.44
CA GLN A 396 -26.51 -1.52 -0.54
C GLN A 396 -25.93 -1.96 -1.89
N PHE A 397 -24.89 -2.79 -1.83
CA PHE A 397 -24.24 -3.39 -2.98
C PHE A 397 -24.89 -4.73 -3.31
N CYS A 398 -25.05 -5.60 -2.32
CA CYS A 398 -25.77 -6.86 -2.45
C CYS A 398 -26.24 -7.40 -1.08
N SER A 399 -27.05 -8.46 -1.09
CA SER A 399 -27.45 -9.16 0.15
C SER A 399 -26.45 -10.27 0.46
N PHE A 400 -26.09 -10.43 1.73
CA PHE A 400 -25.21 -11.51 2.17
C PHE A 400 -25.45 -11.82 3.64
N PHE A 401 -25.92 -13.03 3.93
CA PHE A 401 -26.19 -13.46 5.29
C PHE A 401 -24.94 -14.06 5.94
N ILE A 402 -24.64 -13.66 7.17
CA ILE A 402 -23.60 -14.28 7.99
C ILE A 402 -24.23 -14.74 9.30
N PRO A 403 -24.05 -16.02 9.71
CA PRO A 403 -24.47 -16.46 11.04
C PRO A 403 -23.91 -15.56 12.14
N LYS A 404 -24.74 -15.18 13.12
CA LYS A 404 -24.34 -14.22 14.18
C LYS A 404 -23.11 -14.65 14.99
N THR A 405 -22.84 -15.95 15.05
CA THR A 405 -21.69 -16.55 15.75
C THR A 405 -20.40 -16.43 14.96
N TRP A 406 -20.47 -16.10 13.67
CA TRP A 406 -19.31 -16.06 12.80
C TRP A 406 -18.65 -14.70 12.82
N SER A 407 -17.35 -14.71 12.61
CA SER A 407 -16.58 -13.51 12.43
C SER A 407 -15.72 -13.63 11.18
N ILE A 408 -15.73 -12.56 10.38
CA ILE A 408 -14.80 -12.43 9.27
C ILE A 408 -13.54 -11.79 9.83
N ARG A 409 -12.42 -12.51 9.70
CA ARG A 409 -11.12 -12.11 10.27
C ARG A 409 -10.04 -11.92 9.22
N GLU A 410 -10.30 -12.40 8.01
CA GLU A 410 -9.36 -12.35 6.90
C GLU A 410 -10.10 -11.86 5.66
N GLY A 411 -9.48 -10.93 4.95
CA GLY A 411 -9.92 -10.45 3.64
C GLY A 411 -8.71 -10.07 2.82
N THR A 412 -8.75 -10.35 1.52
CA THR A 412 -7.74 -9.91 0.56
C THR A 412 -8.40 -9.45 -0.72
N GLU A 413 -7.73 -8.52 -1.40
CA GLU A 413 -8.03 -8.17 -2.78
C GLU A 413 -7.61 -9.32 -3.71
N GLY A 414 -8.48 -9.66 -4.66
CA GLY A 414 -8.17 -10.52 -5.80
C GLY A 414 -8.38 -9.75 -7.10
N LYS A 415 -8.11 -10.40 -8.25
CA LYS A 415 -8.38 -9.79 -9.56
C LYS A 415 -9.90 -9.63 -9.77
N ASP A 416 -10.39 -8.41 -9.59
CA ASP A 416 -11.79 -7.99 -9.75
C ASP A 416 -12.76 -8.56 -8.71
N CYS A 417 -12.24 -8.98 -7.56
CA CYS A 417 -13.03 -9.50 -6.46
C CYS A 417 -12.37 -9.21 -5.11
N VAL A 418 -13.11 -9.44 -4.02
CA VAL A 418 -12.54 -9.57 -2.67
C VAL A 418 -12.78 -10.98 -2.18
N ILE A 419 -11.74 -11.65 -1.71
CA ILE A 419 -11.85 -12.97 -1.09
C ILE A 419 -11.74 -12.79 0.42
N PHE A 420 -12.62 -13.41 1.19
CA PHE A 420 -12.61 -13.31 2.65
C PHE A 420 -13.05 -14.61 3.30
N ARG A 421 -12.73 -14.79 4.58
CA ARG A 421 -13.08 -15.99 5.35
C ARG A 421 -14.00 -15.70 6.50
N GLY A 422 -15.05 -16.51 6.61
CA GLY A 422 -15.90 -16.59 7.79
C GLY A 422 -15.78 -17.99 8.39
N ASP A 423 -15.16 -18.09 9.57
CA ASP A 423 -14.87 -19.37 10.22
C ASP A 423 -14.09 -20.34 9.28
N SER A 424 -14.65 -21.51 9.01
CA SER A 424 -14.08 -22.56 8.17
C SER A 424 -14.40 -22.40 6.69
N ASN A 425 -15.15 -21.36 6.31
CA ASN A 425 -15.63 -21.12 4.94
C ASN A 425 -14.87 -19.98 4.28
N ALA A 426 -14.86 -19.97 2.95
CA ALA A 426 -14.32 -18.87 2.15
C ALA A 426 -15.36 -18.35 1.16
N PHE A 427 -15.37 -17.04 1.00
CA PHE A 427 -16.32 -16.30 0.20
C PHE A 427 -15.60 -15.39 -0.78
N MET A 428 -16.25 -15.12 -1.92
CA MET A 428 -15.80 -14.18 -2.93
C MET A 428 -16.89 -13.14 -3.17
N LEU A 429 -16.58 -11.87 -2.89
CA LEU A 429 -17.36 -10.73 -3.35
C LEU A 429 -17.01 -10.46 -4.81
N ASP A 430 -17.89 -10.87 -5.72
CA ASP A 430 -17.82 -10.65 -7.16
C ASP A 430 -18.31 -9.23 -7.47
N LEU A 431 -17.37 -8.35 -7.85
CA LEU A 431 -17.64 -6.91 -7.99
C LEU A 431 -18.40 -6.56 -9.27
N GLU A 432 -18.26 -7.39 -10.30
CA GLU A 432 -18.98 -7.21 -11.57
C GLU A 432 -20.43 -7.64 -11.42
N LYS A 433 -20.66 -8.80 -10.78
CA LYS A 433 -21.99 -9.37 -10.61
C LYS A 433 -22.72 -8.91 -9.36
N ALA A 434 -22.10 -8.03 -8.56
CA ALA A 434 -22.60 -7.54 -7.29
C ALA A 434 -23.19 -8.65 -6.41
N GLN A 435 -22.39 -9.67 -6.09
CA GLN A 435 -22.84 -10.81 -5.28
C GLN A 435 -21.71 -11.41 -4.46
N VAL A 436 -22.08 -12.11 -3.38
CA VAL A 436 -21.15 -12.93 -2.60
C VAL A 436 -21.36 -14.39 -2.95
N LYS A 437 -20.29 -15.09 -3.34
CA LYS A 437 -20.28 -16.53 -3.62
C LYS A 437 -19.54 -17.28 -2.52
N CYS A 438 -20.12 -18.35 -2.00
CA CYS A 438 -19.39 -19.30 -1.19
C CYS A 438 -18.47 -20.12 -2.12
N ILE A 439 -17.15 -19.92 -2.03
CA ILE A 439 -16.17 -20.62 -2.86
C ILE A 439 -15.56 -21.82 -2.13
N MET A 440 -15.75 -21.91 -0.81
CA MET A 440 -15.46 -23.09 -0.01
C MET A 440 -16.51 -23.19 1.09
N ASP A 441 -17.39 -24.18 0.96
CA ASP A 441 -18.44 -24.47 1.92
C ASP A 441 -18.08 -25.69 2.76
N LYS A 442 -17.67 -25.46 4.00
CA LYS A 442 -17.45 -26.52 5.00
C LYS A 442 -18.66 -26.64 5.93
N THR A 443 -19.27 -25.51 6.30
CA THR A 443 -20.36 -25.44 7.29
C THR A 443 -21.46 -24.44 6.95
N TYR A 444 -21.28 -23.60 5.93
CA TYR A 444 -22.18 -22.47 5.65
C TYR A 444 -23.58 -22.92 5.26
N THR A 445 -23.72 -23.78 4.24
CA THR A 445 -25.05 -24.23 3.80
C THR A 445 -25.83 -24.90 4.94
N GLN A 446 -25.15 -25.68 5.79
CA GLN A 446 -25.79 -26.33 6.93
C GLN A 446 -26.33 -25.32 7.95
N GLU A 447 -25.54 -24.28 8.29
CA GLU A 447 -25.96 -23.24 9.22
C GLU A 447 -27.11 -22.38 8.67
N ILE A 448 -27.08 -22.03 7.38
CA ILE A 448 -28.18 -21.31 6.72
C ILE A 448 -29.48 -22.12 6.75
N ASN A 449 -29.40 -23.43 6.50
CA ASN A 449 -30.58 -24.30 6.51
C ASN A 449 -31.22 -24.37 7.90
N LYS A 450 -30.42 -24.45 8.97
CA LYS A 450 -30.92 -24.43 10.36
C LYS A 450 -31.69 -23.15 10.65
N ILE A 451 -31.16 -22.00 10.24
CA ILE A 451 -31.79 -20.69 10.48
C ILE A 451 -33.08 -20.55 9.69
N THR A 452 -33.09 -21.05 8.44
CA THR A 452 -34.27 -21.00 7.56
C THR A 452 -35.39 -21.93 8.04
N GLN A 453 -35.05 -23.05 8.67
CA GLN A 453 -36.03 -23.96 9.26
C GLN A 453 -36.70 -23.40 10.52
N VAL A 454 -36.01 -22.54 11.28
CA VAL A 454 -36.56 -21.90 12.50
C VAL A 454 -37.48 -20.72 12.17
N THR A 455 -37.34 -20.15 10.98
CA THR A 455 -38.11 -18.97 10.55
C THR A 455 -39.35 -19.31 9.71
N LYS A 456 -39.51 -20.59 9.34
CA LYS A 456 -40.74 -21.15 8.77
C LYS A 456 -41.56 -21.81 9.86
#